data_AF-A0A7Y2UDC9-F1
#
_entry.id   AF-A0A7Y2UDC9-F1
#
_cell.length_a   1.000
_cell.length_b   1.000
_cell.length_c   1.000
_cell.angle_alpha   90.00
_cell.angle_beta   90.00
_cell.angle_gamma   90.00
#
_symmetry.space_group_name_H-M   'P 1'
#
loop_
_entity.id
_entity.type
_entity.pdbx_description
1 polymer ?
#
loop_
_entity_poly.entity_id
_entity_poly.type
_entity_poly.pdbx_seq_one_letter_code
_entity_poly.pdbx_strand_id
1 'polypeptide(L)'
;MPGHIESVSLPSGPLKSLLGPVQLVIPRDGLRLRGNNILVMRVNNDNTVEKVAVKTGIGLGGFVEVIGNVDKRDRIITPGGERLQAGQAVTIADS
;
A
#
# COMPACT_ATOMS: atom_id res chain seq x y z
N MET A 1 -9.33 -12.65 16.84
CA MET A 1 -8.40 -13.50 16.07
C MET A 1 -7.60 -12.59 15.14
N PRO A 2 -6.30 -12.83 14.91
CA PRO A 2 -5.53 -12.08 13.92
C PRO A 2 -6.18 -12.16 12.54
N GLY A 3 -6.04 -11.12 11.72
CA GLY A 3 -6.42 -11.19 10.32
C GLY A 3 -5.42 -12.03 9.53
N HIS A 4 -5.89 -12.74 8.51
CA HIS A 4 -5.05 -13.33 7.50
C HIS A 4 -4.81 -12.32 6.37
N ILE A 5 -3.60 -12.35 5.82
CA ILE A 5 -3.29 -11.61 4.59
C ILE A 5 -2.61 -12.54 3.61
N GLU A 6 -3.28 -12.73 2.48
CA GLU A 6 -2.82 -13.61 1.40
C GLU A 6 -1.80 -12.92 0.50
N SER A 7 -1.81 -11.59 0.43
CA SER A 7 -0.86 -10.84 -0.40
C SER A 7 -0.36 -9.57 0.28
N VAL A 8 0.96 -9.38 0.17
CA VAL A 8 1.65 -8.14 0.47
C VAL A 8 2.45 -7.80 -0.79
N SER A 9 2.25 -6.59 -1.30
CA SER A 9 3.10 -6.07 -2.37
C SER A 9 4.17 -5.16 -1.76
N LEU A 10 5.40 -5.33 -2.22
CA LEU A 10 6.39 -4.29 -2.04
C LEU A 10 6.15 -3.24 -3.12
N PRO A 11 6.12 -1.96 -2.77
CA PRO A 11 6.08 -0.91 -3.76
C PRO A 11 7.27 -1.05 -4.72
N SER A 12 6.97 -1.07 -6.01
CA SER A 12 8.00 -1.30 -7.03
C SER A 12 8.74 0.01 -7.32
N GLY A 13 10.02 -0.11 -7.71
CA GLY A 13 10.94 1.01 -7.92
C GLY A 13 10.41 2.06 -8.90
N PRO A 14 11.08 3.22 -9.03
CA PRO A 14 10.49 4.38 -9.67
C PRO A 14 10.13 4.08 -11.13
N LEU A 15 8.91 4.44 -11.51
CA LEU A 15 8.68 4.89 -12.87
C LEU A 15 9.55 6.14 -13.04
N LYS A 16 10.36 6.22 -14.10
CA LYS A 16 11.32 7.31 -14.30
C LYS A 16 10.58 8.65 -14.28
N SER A 17 10.62 9.34 -13.13
CA SER A 17 10.01 10.65 -12.96
C SER A 17 10.79 11.62 -13.82
N LEU A 18 10.14 12.15 -14.86
CA LEU A 18 10.71 13.18 -15.72
C LEU A 18 10.81 14.54 -15.00
N LEU A 19 10.24 14.70 -13.79
CA LEU A 19 9.97 16.01 -13.19
C LEU A 19 10.12 16.10 -11.65
N GLY A 20 10.62 15.09 -10.92
CA GLY A 20 10.71 15.19 -9.46
C GLY A 20 11.40 14.03 -8.72
N PRO A 21 11.47 14.07 -7.38
CA PRO A 21 12.07 13.01 -6.57
C PRO A 21 11.35 11.67 -6.83
N VAL A 22 12.12 10.58 -6.70
CA VAL A 22 11.71 9.17 -6.90
C VAL A 22 10.35 8.92 -6.26
N GLN A 23 9.32 8.78 -7.09
CA GLN A 23 7.97 8.50 -6.66
C GLN A 23 7.71 7.00 -6.74
N LEU A 24 7.01 6.50 -5.72
CA LEU A 24 6.78 5.09 -5.52
C LEU A 24 5.54 4.66 -6.29
N VAL A 25 5.57 3.48 -6.91
CA VAL A 25 4.40 2.94 -7.63
C VAL A 25 3.91 1.67 -6.95
N ILE A 26 2.59 1.58 -6.78
CA ILE A 26 1.93 0.40 -6.23
C ILE A 26 0.86 -0.11 -7.20
N PRO A 27 0.44 -1.39 -7.08
CA PRO A 27 -0.77 -1.88 -7.73
C PRO A 27 -1.98 -1.00 -7.37
N ARG A 28 -2.81 -0.70 -8.38
CA ARG A 28 -3.94 0.24 -8.25
C ARG A 28 -4.97 -0.21 -7.20
N ASP A 29 -5.13 -1.51 -7.06
CA ASP A 29 -5.98 -2.16 -6.06
C ASP A 29 -5.47 -1.92 -4.62
N GLY A 30 -4.18 -1.69 -4.40
CA GLY A 30 -3.61 -1.29 -3.09
C GLY A 30 -4.15 0.03 -2.52
N LEU A 31 -4.87 0.83 -3.33
CA LEU A 31 -5.52 2.05 -2.87
C LEU A 31 -6.87 1.77 -2.21
N ARG A 32 -7.12 2.38 -1.05
CA ARG A 32 -8.44 2.44 -0.40
C ARG A 32 -9.00 3.84 -0.41
N LEU A 33 -10.28 3.95 -0.77
CA LEU A 33 -11.03 5.19 -0.76
C LEU A 33 -11.92 5.28 0.50
N ARG A 34 -11.84 6.40 1.20
CA ARG A 34 -12.74 6.77 2.31
C ARG A 34 -13.17 8.22 2.13
N GLY A 35 -14.38 8.42 1.57
CA GLY A 35 -14.80 9.75 1.13
C GLY A 35 -13.80 10.29 0.10
N ASN A 36 -13.28 11.49 0.34
CA ASN A 36 -12.28 12.15 -0.52
C ASN A 36 -10.82 11.77 -0.17
N ASN A 37 -10.60 10.95 0.85
CA ASN A 37 -9.25 10.57 1.27
C ASN A 37 -8.81 9.29 0.56
N ILE A 38 -7.61 9.34 -0.02
CA ILE A 38 -6.91 8.18 -0.58
C ILE A 38 -5.93 7.66 0.48
N LEU A 39 -5.98 6.35 0.69
CA LEU A 39 -5.27 5.67 1.77
C LEU A 39 -4.56 4.43 1.20
N VAL A 40 -3.43 4.07 1.81
CA VAL A 40 -2.86 2.72 1.70
C VAL A 40 -2.86 2.05 3.07
N MET A 41 -2.85 0.71 3.06
CA MET A 41 -2.74 -0.09 4.27
C MET A 41 -1.31 -0.63 4.37
N ARG A 42 -0.54 -0.18 5.37
CA ARG A 42 0.85 -0.62 5.60
C ARG A 42 0.90 -1.61 6.75
N VAL A 43 1.75 -2.62 6.65
CA VAL A 43 2.07 -3.54 7.75
C VAL A 43 3.35 -3.10 8.45
N ASN A 44 3.23 -2.76 9.73
CA ASN A 44 4.32 -2.33 10.59
C ASN A 44 5.25 -3.49 10.97
N ASN A 45 6.41 -3.18 11.56
CA ASN A 45 7.40 -4.19 11.96
C ASN A 45 6.88 -5.16 13.04
N ASP A 46 5.90 -4.73 13.83
CA ASP A 46 5.19 -5.54 14.82
C ASP A 46 4.02 -6.35 14.23
N ASN A 47 3.92 -6.39 12.90
CA ASN A 47 2.84 -7.03 12.15
C ASN A 47 1.44 -6.48 12.49
N THR A 48 1.35 -5.20 12.82
CA THR A 48 0.09 -4.48 12.91
C THR A 48 -0.20 -3.69 11.62
N VAL A 49 -1.49 -3.52 11.34
CA VAL A 49 -1.95 -2.80 10.15
C VAL A 49 -2.17 -1.32 10.47
N GLU A 50 -1.67 -0.43 9.63
CA GLU A 50 -1.91 1.01 9.74
C GLU A 50 -2.42 1.64 8.45
N LYS A 51 -3.15 2.76 8.59
CA LYS A 51 -3.63 3.55 7.45
C LYS A 51 -2.69 4.71 7.22
N VAL A 52 -2.14 4.79 6.02
CA VAL A 52 -1.31 5.93 5.61
C VAL A 52 -2.08 6.74 4.58
N ALA A 53 -2.32 8.01 4.87
CA ALA A 53 -2.93 8.94 3.92
C ALA A 53 -1.92 9.29 2.84
N VAL A 54 -2.35 9.24 1.58
CA VAL A 54 -1.50 9.49 0.43
C VAL A 54 -2.21 10.34 -0.61
N LYS A 55 -1.42 10.96 -1.49
CA LYS A 55 -1.90 11.48 -2.77
C LYS A 55 -1.49 10.51 -3.87
N THR A 56 -2.17 10.60 -5.01
CA THR A 56 -1.83 9.82 -6.20
C THR A 56 -1.35 10.72 -7.32
N GLY A 57 -0.39 10.23 -8.09
CA GLY A 57 0.13 10.88 -9.29
C GLY A 57 -0.33 10.13 -10.54
N ILE A 58 0.59 9.92 -11.48
CA ILE A 58 0.29 9.28 -12.76
C ILE A 58 -0.06 7.80 -12.55
N GLY A 59 -1.14 7.35 -13.22
CA GLY A 59 -1.46 5.93 -13.37
C GLY A 59 -0.95 5.41 -14.71
N LEU A 60 -0.25 4.27 -14.70
CA LEU A 60 0.21 3.60 -15.91
C LEU A 60 -0.04 2.09 -15.82
N GLY A 61 -0.86 1.56 -16.73
CA GLY A 61 -1.26 0.16 -16.71
C GLY A 61 -2.00 -0.19 -15.40
N GLY A 62 -1.53 -1.23 -14.71
CA GLY A 62 -2.06 -1.67 -13.41
C GLY A 62 -1.52 -0.91 -12.20
N PHE A 63 -0.65 0.09 -12.40
CA PHE A 63 0.08 0.76 -11.33
C PHE A 63 -0.33 2.22 -11.19
N VAL A 64 -0.15 2.75 -9.98
CA VAL A 64 -0.39 4.14 -9.64
C VAL A 64 0.74 4.69 -8.81
N GLU A 65 1.17 5.90 -9.16
CA GLU A 65 2.12 6.67 -8.40
C GLU A 65 1.52 7.14 -7.07
N VAL A 66 2.27 6.97 -5.98
CA VAL A 66 1.86 7.31 -4.62
C VAL A 66 2.83 8.33 -4.05
N ILE A 67 2.26 9.37 -3.45
CA ILE A 67 2.98 10.51 -2.87
C ILE A 67 2.55 10.64 -1.39
N GLY A 68 3.50 10.50 -0.47
CA GLY A 68 3.25 10.54 0.96
C GLY A 68 4.38 9.93 1.78
N ASN A 69 4.10 9.60 3.04
CA ASN A 69 5.06 8.95 3.94
C ASN A 69 5.10 7.42 3.72
N VAL A 70 5.52 7.01 2.52
CA VAL A 70 5.61 5.60 2.10
C VAL A 70 6.96 5.36 1.42
N ASP A 71 7.63 4.25 1.77
CA ASP A 71 8.96 3.87 1.25
C ASP A 71 8.93 2.53 0.50
N LYS A 72 9.97 2.25 -0.31
CA LYS A 72 10.15 0.98 -1.04
C LYS A 72 10.20 -0.25 -0.14
N ARG A 73 10.58 -0.08 1.13
CA ARG A 73 10.63 -1.17 2.12
C ARG A 73 9.30 -1.40 2.84
N ASP A 74 8.31 -0.55 2.60
CA ASP A 74 7.01 -0.71 3.23
C ASP A 74 6.26 -1.90 2.65
N ARG A 75 5.63 -2.66 3.53
CA ARG A 75 4.75 -3.77 3.17
C ARG A 75 3.35 -3.22 2.96
N ILE A 76 2.93 -3.06 1.70
CA ILE A 76 1.62 -2.53 1.37
C ILE A 76 0.66 -3.67 1.05
N ILE A 77 -0.46 -3.66 1.78
CA ILE A 77 -1.52 -4.64 1.61
C ILE A 77 -2.29 -4.32 0.34
N THR A 78 -2.25 -5.26 -0.60
CA THR A 78 -3.16 -5.29 -1.75
C THR A 78 -4.45 -6.01 -1.35
N PRO A 79 -5.62 -5.66 -1.91
CA PRO A 79 -6.88 -6.29 -1.55
C PRO A 79 -6.85 -7.80 -1.84
N GLY A 80 -7.13 -8.58 -0.80
CA GLY A 80 -7.76 -9.90 -0.91
C GLY A 80 -9.20 -9.82 -0.40
N GLY A 81 -9.90 -10.96 -0.30
CA GLY A 81 -11.28 -11.03 0.24
C GLY A 81 -11.44 -10.53 1.69
N GLU A 82 -10.33 -10.21 2.37
CA GLU A 82 -10.29 -9.91 3.80
C GLU A 82 -10.49 -8.43 4.17
N ARG A 83 -11.27 -8.18 5.22
CA ARG A 83 -11.66 -6.84 5.70
C ARG A 83 -10.82 -6.40 6.91
N LEU A 84 -9.56 -6.07 6.67
CA LEU A 84 -8.65 -5.58 7.72
C LEU A 84 -9.01 -4.19 8.25
N GLN A 85 -8.75 -3.99 9.54
CA GLN A 85 -8.88 -2.72 10.25
C GLN A 85 -7.52 -2.17 10.68
N ALA A 86 -7.44 -0.86 10.96
CA ALA A 86 -6.24 -0.28 11.55
C ALA A 86 -6.04 -0.82 12.98
N GLY A 87 -4.80 -1.07 13.38
CA GLY A 87 -4.43 -1.71 14.63
C GLY A 87 -4.64 -3.23 14.65
N GLN A 88 -5.19 -3.81 13.59
CA GLN A 88 -5.38 -5.26 13.52
C GLN A 88 -4.02 -5.94 13.35
N ALA A 89 -3.74 -6.93 14.21
CA ALA A 89 -2.61 -7.83 14.02
C ALA A 89 -2.88 -8.77 12.84
N VAL A 90 -1.84 -9.02 12.05
CA VAL A 90 -1.92 -9.87 10.86
C VAL A 90 -0.78 -10.87 10.80
N THR A 91 -1.04 -12.00 10.14
CA THR A 91 0.00 -12.97 9.78
C THR A 91 0.15 -12.98 8.27
N ILE A 92 1.39 -12.80 7.79
CA ILE A 92 1.71 -12.89 6.37
C ILE A 92 1.89 -14.37 6.03
N ALA A 93 1.08 -14.87 5.09
CA ALA A 93 1.33 -16.17 4.50
C ALA A 93 2.39 -16.01 3.41
N ASP A 94 3.54 -16.67 3.57
CA ASP A 94 4.49 -16.84 2.46
C ASP A 94 3.83 -17.78 1.42
N SER A 95 3.74 -17.33 0.17
CA SER A 95 3.37 -18.16 -0.99
C SER A 95 4.55 -18.28 -1.93
#